data_AF-A0A2G9T701-F1
#
_entry.id   AF-A0A2G9T701-F1
#
_cell.length_a   1.000
_cell.length_b   1.000
_cell.length_c   1.000
_cell.angle_alpha   90.00
_cell.angle_beta   90.00
_cell.angle_gamma   90.00
#
_symmetry.space_group_name_H-M   'P 1'
#
loop_
_entity.id
_entity.type
_entity.pdbx_description
1 polymer ?
#
loop_
_entity_poly.entity_id
_entity_poly.type
_entity_poly.pdbx_seq_one_letter_code
_entity_poly.pdbx_strand_id
1 'polypeptide(L)' 'MVGERVSNPARLSVYEKPKFLQEPKDVTVDVGSSVLFDCRVSGEPQPQISWKKKNDQMPVARAYIAKDNRGLRIDRWSGN' A
#
# COMPACT_ATOMS: atom_id res chain seq x y z
N MET A 1 -56.22 5.19 -17.76
CA MET A 1 -55.31 5.09 -16.61
C MET A 1 -54.06 4.37 -17.10
N VAL A 2 -52.95 5.08 -17.28
CA VAL A 2 -51.69 4.48 -17.76
C VAL A 2 -50.88 4.09 -16.52
N GLY A 3 -50.55 2.80 -16.38
CA GLY A 3 -49.75 2.30 -15.28
C GLY A 3 -48.26 2.44 -15.59
N GLU A 4 -47.49 2.99 -14.66
CA GLU A 4 -46.04 3.08 -14.77
C GLU A 4 -45.40 1.77 -14.26
N ARG A 5 -44.52 1.16 -15.06
CA ARG A 5 -43.67 0.05 -14.61
C ARG A 5 -42.28 0.58 -14.31
N VAL A 6 -41.94 0.60 -13.03
CA VAL A 6 -40.59 0.96 -12.57
C VAL A 6 -39.85 -0.33 -12.23
N SER A 7 -38.64 -0.49 -12.77
CA SER A 7 -37.76 -1.61 -12.40
C SER A 7 -37.13 -1.37 -11.02
N ASN A 8 -36.61 -2.43 -10.41
CA ASN A 8 -35.75 -2.29 -9.24
C ASN A 8 -34.48 -1.47 -9.58
N PRO A 9 -33.93 -0.70 -8.62
CA PRO A 9 -32.67 0.00 -8.80
C PRO A 9 -31.52 -0.97 -9.06
N ALA A 10 -30.63 -0.61 -9.99
CA ALA A 10 -29.36 -1.30 -10.23
C ALA A 10 -28.22 -0.58 -9.50
N ARG A 11 -27.22 -1.34 -9.01
CA ARG A 11 -25.98 -0.77 -8.45
C ARG A 11 -24.89 -0.82 -9.51
N LEU A 12 -24.27 0.33 -9.77
CA LEU A 12 -23.05 0.44 -10.56
C LEU A 12 -21.86 0.61 -9.61
N SER A 13 -20.84 -0.22 -9.78
CA SER A 13 -19.57 -0.09 -9.06
C SER A 13 -18.46 0.05 -10.07
N VAL A 14 -17.65 1.11 -9.92
CA VAL A 14 -16.50 1.38 -10.78
C VAL A 14 -15.25 1.04 -9.99
N TYR A 15 -14.41 0.17 -10.56
CA TYR A 15 -13.17 -0.28 -9.93
C TYR A 15 -11.96 0.32 -10.63
N GLU A 16 -10.93 0.61 -9.86
CA GLU A 16 -9.67 1.14 -10.36
C GLU A 16 -8.52 0.24 -9.94
N LYS A 17 -7.67 -0.10 -10.91
CA LYS A 17 -6.46 -0.87 -10.64
C LYS A 17 -5.50 -0.08 -9.73
N PRO A 18 -4.75 -0.76 -8.85
CA PRO A 18 -3.73 -0.13 -8.05
C PRO A 18 -2.71 0.64 -8.89
N LYS A 19 -2.36 1.86 -8.47
CA LYS A 19 -1.34 2.70 -9.11
C LYS A 19 -0.46 3.34 -8.06
N PHE A 20 0.85 3.39 -8.31
CA PHE A 20 1.76 4.16 -7.47
C PHE A 20 1.54 5.65 -7.71
N LEU A 21 1.13 6.35 -6.65
CA LEU A 21 1.20 7.81 -6.57
C LEU A 21 2.61 8.27 -6.19
N GLN A 22 3.29 7.45 -5.40
CA GLN A 22 4.69 7.63 -5.04
C GLN A 22 5.35 6.28 -4.89
N GLU A 23 6.38 6.07 -5.71
CA GLU A 23 7.21 4.87 -5.65
C GLU A 23 8.29 5.03 -4.56
N PRO A 24 8.65 3.93 -3.89
CA PRO A 24 9.80 3.94 -3.00
C PRO A 24 11.09 4.14 -3.79
N LYS A 25 12.02 4.84 -3.15
CA LYS A 25 13.33 5.14 -3.72
C LYS A 25 14.42 4.41 -2.97
N ASP A 26 15.55 4.22 -3.63
CA ASP A 26 16.76 3.72 -3.01
C ASP A 26 17.27 4.75 -1.99
N VAL A 27 17.65 4.26 -0.80
CA VAL A 27 18.17 5.08 0.28
C VAL A 27 19.42 4.40 0.85
N THR A 28 20.49 5.18 1.03
CA THR A 28 21.69 4.76 1.75
C THR A 28 21.62 5.30 3.16
N VAL A 29 21.71 4.42 4.16
CA VAL A 29 21.71 4.78 5.58
C VAL A 29 22.84 4.08 6.32
N ASP A 30 23.35 4.73 7.36
CA ASP A 30 24.35 4.12 8.23
C ASP A 30 23.78 2.92 8.99
N VAL A 31 24.65 1.98 9.33
CA VAL A 31 24.28 0.83 10.16
C VAL A 31 23.80 1.32 11.52
N GLY A 32 22.68 0.77 11.99
CA GLY A 32 22.02 1.18 13.23
C GLY A 32 21.02 2.33 13.07
N SER A 33 21.05 3.05 11.95
CA SER A 33 20.06 4.09 11.64
C SER A 33 18.71 3.50 11.27
N SER A 34 17.67 4.33 11.29
CA SER A 34 16.32 3.95 10.84
C SER A 34 16.06 4.48 9.44
N VAL A 35 15.31 3.73 8.64
CA VAL A 35 14.95 4.12 7.26
C VAL A 35 13.44 4.04 7.06
N LEU A 36 12.91 4.95 6.24
CA LEU A 36 11.52 4.96 5.79
C LEU A 36 11.51 4.92 4.26
N PHE A 37 10.96 3.85 3.69
CA PHE A 37 10.63 3.75 2.28
C PHE A 37 9.21 4.27 2.09
N ASP A 38 9.08 5.53 1.68
CA ASP A 38 7.79 6.15 1.38
C ASP A 38 7.17 5.51 0.13
N CYS A 39 5.92 5.06 0.24
CA CYS A 39 5.18 4.44 -0.84
C CYS A 39 3.72 4.81 -0.70
N ARG A 40 3.10 5.33 -1.77
CA ARG A 40 1.68 5.68 -1.79
C ARG A 40 1.03 5.04 -3.00
N VAL A 41 -0.07 4.32 -2.76
CA VAL A 41 -0.81 3.60 -3.80
C VAL A 41 -2.28 4.01 -3.75
N SER A 42 -2.85 4.34 -4.91
CA SER A 42 -4.30 4.54 -5.09
C SER A 42 -4.91 3.32 -5.77
N GLY A 43 -6.22 3.12 -5.58
CA GLY A 43 -7.00 2.06 -6.23
C GLY A 43 -8.37 1.96 -5.57
N GLU A 44 -9.33 1.39 -6.30
CA GLU A 44 -10.68 1.13 -5.79
C GLU A 44 -11.04 -0.34 -6.03
N PRO A 45 -11.22 -1.16 -4.98
CA PRO A 45 -11.14 -0.79 -3.56
C PRO A 45 -9.71 -0.49 -3.09
N GLN A 46 -9.58 0.14 -1.92
CA GLN A 46 -8.30 0.54 -1.35
C GLN A 46 -7.30 -0.65 -1.32
N PRO A 47 -6.13 -0.53 -1.98
CA PRO A 47 -5.16 -1.61 -2.07
C PRO A 47 -4.48 -1.93 -0.74
N GLN A 48 -4.15 -3.22 -0.56
CA GLN A 48 -3.31 -3.72 0.53
C GLN A 48 -1.85 -3.68 0.11
N ILE A 49 -0.97 -3.17 0.98
CA ILE A 49 0.47 -3.03 0.70
C ILE A 49 1.24 -4.09 1.49
N SER A 50 2.16 -4.79 0.83
CA SER A 50 3.08 -5.75 1.44
C SER A 50 4.51 -5.51 0.97
N TRP A 51 5.47 -5.67 1.87
CA TRP A 51 6.88 -5.48 1.60
C TRP A 51 7.67 -6.78 1.72
N LYS A 52 8.71 -6.92 0.91
CA LYS A 52 9.62 -8.08 0.90
C LYS A 52 11.06 -7.60 0.85
N LYS A 53 11.98 -8.35 1.48
CA LYS A 53 13.42 -8.14 1.34
C LYS A 53 13.93 -9.14 0.32
N LYS A 54 14.25 -8.71 -0.91
CA LYS A 54 14.58 -9.61 -2.02
C LYS A 54 13.47 -10.66 -2.25
N ASN A 55 13.79 -11.95 -2.15
CA ASN A 55 12.84 -13.06 -2.27
C ASN A 55 12.25 -13.52 -0.91
N ASP A 56 12.76 -12.98 0.21
CA ASP A 56 12.34 -13.37 1.54
C ASP A 56 11.32 -12.39 2.15
N GLN A 57 10.58 -12.88 3.13
CA GLN A 57 9.68 -12.03 3.93
C GLN A 57 10.50 -11.00 4.73
N MET A 58 9.94 -9.79 4.88
CA MET A 58 10.54 -8.77 5.73
C MET A 58 10.70 -9.29 7.17
N PRO A 59 11.85 -9.08 7.84
CA PRO A 59 12.01 -9.45 9.24
C PRO A 59 11.04 -8.64 10.12
N VAL A 60 9.96 -9.28 10.56
CA VAL A 60 8.82 -8.64 11.24
C VAL A 60 9.23 -7.94 12.54
N ALA A 61 10.32 -8.36 13.18
CA ALA A 61 10.76 -7.81 14.48
C ALA A 61 11.19 -6.32 14.43
N ARG A 62 11.53 -5.80 13.25
CA ARG A 62 12.11 -4.45 13.08
C ARG A 62 11.55 -3.68 11.90
N ALA A 63 10.60 -4.25 11.19
CA ALA A 63 9.98 -3.70 10.00
C ALA A 63 8.49 -3.45 10.27
N TYR A 64 8.04 -2.21 10.13
CA TYR A 64 6.67 -1.80 10.38
C TYR A 64 6.12 -1.08 9.15
N ILE A 65 4.89 -1.40 8.76
CA ILE A 65 4.18 -0.60 7.76
C ILE A 65 3.73 0.69 8.44
N ALA A 66 4.14 1.83 7.89
CA ALA A 66 3.76 3.13 8.39
C ALA A 66 2.22 3.28 8.36
N LYS A 67 1.67 3.95 9.37
CA LYS A 67 0.23 4.27 9.44
C LYS A 67 -0.21 4.92 8.12
N ASP A 68 -1.42 4.58 7.68
CA ASP A 68 -2.04 5.07 6.44
C ASP A 68 -1.44 4.50 5.15
N ASN A 69 -0.82 3.31 5.21
CA ASN A 69 -0.20 2.68 4.04
C ASN A 69 0.85 3.57 3.35
N ARG A 70 1.50 4.47 4.11
CA ARG A 70 2.50 5.43 3.60
C ARG A 70 3.89 4.83 3.36
N GLY A 71 4.07 3.53 3.62
CA GLY A 71 5.29 2.83 3.27
C GLY A 71 5.87 1.96 4.37
N LEU A 72 7.17 1.65 4.29
CA LEU A 72 7.87 0.72 5.17
C LEU A 72 8.91 1.44 6.01
N ARG A 73 8.80 1.32 7.33
CA ARG A 73 9.82 1.76 8.27
C ARG A 73 10.63 0.56 8.76
N ILE A 74 11.95 0.68 8.75
CA ILE A 74 12.86 -0.28 9.37
C ILE A 74 13.66 0.45 10.45
N ASP A 75 13.55 -0.03 11.69
CA ASP A 75 14.34 0.48 12.80
C ASP A 75 15.62 -0.36 12.97
N ARG A 76 16.73 0.31 13.30
CA ARG A 76 18.05 -0.32 13.46
C ARG A 76 18.44 -1.19 12.26
N TRP A 77 18.70 -0.52 11.13
CA TRP A 77 19.20 -1.14 9.91
C TRP A 77 20.47 -1.96 10.20
N SER A 78 20.45 -3.24 9.86
CA SER A 78 21.65 -4.08 9.81
C SER A 78 21.88 -4.41 8.34
N GLY A 79 22.97 -3.94 7.75
CA GLY A 79 23.26 -4.05 6.32
C GLY A 79 23.60 -5.45 5.80
N ASN A 80 22.90 -6.50 6.27
CA ASN A 80 23.08 -7.90 5.90
C ASN A 80 21.74 -8.48 5.44
#